data_AF-A0A819K7E2-F1
#
_entry.id   AF-A0A819K7E2-F1
#
_cell.length_a   1.000
_cell.length_b   1.000
_cell.length_c   1.000
_cell.angle_alpha   90.00
_cell.angle_beta   90.00
_cell.angle_gamma   90.00
#
_symmetry.space_group_name_H-M   'P 1'
#
loop_
_entity.id
_entity.type
_entity.pdbx_description
1 polymer ?
#
loop_
_entity_poly.entity_id
_entity_poly.type
_entity_poly.pdbx_seq_one_letter_code
_entity_poly.pdbx_strand_id
1 'polypeptide(L)'
;MKLLIFIQLILTTYAFVPDYFLITKPGNQFQPANIIELLAINLNIRTLIRCAILCDHNIQCRTFDYDSISKQCRLFEGSIDTGILLSVSSASVVGSINMDASLYDLYNASSDACVNNRFLVSDTLNDWCHCPVHTY
;
A
#
# COMPACT_ATOMS: atom_id res chain seq x y z
N MET A 1 13.76 49.47 -16.83
CA MET A 1 13.72 49.04 -15.42
C MET A 1 12.96 47.72 -15.38
N LYS A 2 13.68 46.60 -15.25
CA LYS A 2 13.12 45.24 -15.22
C LYS A 2 12.57 44.98 -13.82
N LEU A 3 11.31 44.58 -13.71
CA LEU A 3 10.77 43.97 -12.50
C LEU A 3 10.29 42.56 -12.88
N LEU A 4 11.22 41.60 -12.76
CA LEU A 4 10.93 40.18 -12.81
C LEU A 4 10.50 39.77 -11.40
N ILE A 5 9.20 39.60 -11.18
CA ILE A 5 8.67 38.99 -9.97
C ILE A 5 8.65 37.48 -10.21
N PHE A 6 9.71 36.80 -9.76
CA PHE A 6 9.69 35.35 -9.56
C PHE A 6 9.00 35.07 -8.23
N ILE A 7 7.67 34.91 -8.24
CA ILE A 7 6.98 34.24 -7.14
C ILE A 7 7.25 32.75 -7.32
N GLN A 8 8.32 32.28 -6.70
CA GLN A 8 8.49 30.86 -6.44
C GLN A 8 7.54 30.47 -5.31
N LEU A 9 6.30 30.17 -5.68
CA LEU A 9 5.46 29.26 -4.91
C LEU A 9 6.04 27.85 -5.11
N ILE A 10 7.16 27.57 -4.44
CA ILE A 10 7.51 26.20 -4.11
C ILE A 10 6.53 25.82 -3.00
N LEU A 11 5.32 25.44 -3.40
CA LEU A 11 4.63 24.41 -2.64
C LEU A 11 5.58 23.22 -2.73
N THR A 12 6.23 22.90 -1.62
CA THR A 12 6.91 21.63 -1.41
C THR A 12 5.87 20.56 -1.71
N THR A 13 5.86 20.13 -2.97
CA THR A 13 5.15 18.96 -3.42
C THR A 13 5.81 17.82 -2.68
N TYR A 14 5.27 17.46 -1.51
CA TYR A 14 5.45 16.13 -0.98
C TYR A 14 5.06 15.21 -2.11
N ALA A 15 6.07 14.54 -2.64
CA ALA A 15 5.99 13.76 -3.85
C ALA A 15 4.77 12.84 -3.75
N PHE A 16 3.83 12.97 -4.67
CA PHE A 16 2.98 11.84 -5.03
C PHE A 16 3.93 10.82 -5.64
N VAL A 17 4.59 10.02 -4.82
CA VAL A 17 5.25 8.81 -5.30
C VAL A 17 4.08 7.94 -5.76
N PRO A 18 3.99 7.63 -7.07
CA PRO A 18 2.89 6.79 -7.53
C PRO A 18 3.06 5.42 -6.91
N ASP A 19 2.13 5.03 -6.03
CA ASP A 19 2.05 3.66 -5.53
C ASP A 19 1.78 2.75 -6.74
N TYR A 20 2.79 1.96 -7.12
CA TYR A 20 2.65 0.96 -8.17
C TYR A 20 2.41 -0.40 -7.54
N PHE A 21 1.34 -1.05 -8.00
CA PHE A 21 1.06 -2.43 -7.63
C PHE A 21 1.74 -3.38 -8.61
N LEU A 22 2.45 -4.38 -8.08
CA LEU A 22 2.90 -5.53 -8.85
C LEU A 22 1.75 -6.51 -8.97
N ILE A 23 1.33 -6.82 -10.19
CA ILE A 23 0.16 -7.66 -10.46
C ILE A 23 0.60 -8.98 -11.10
N THR A 24 0.13 -10.11 -10.57
CA THR A 24 0.39 -11.42 -11.14
C THR A 24 -0.44 -11.67 -12.39
N LYS A 25 -0.05 -12.67 -13.19
CA LYS A 25 -0.97 -13.24 -14.17
C LYS A 25 -2.19 -13.84 -13.44
N PRO A 26 -3.39 -13.85 -14.08
CA PRO A 26 -4.54 -14.55 -13.55
C PRO A 26 -4.23 -16.05 -13.33
N GLY A 27 -4.87 -16.67 -12.34
CA GLY A 27 -4.63 -18.07 -11.99
C GLY A 27 -4.35 -18.31 -10.51
N ASN A 28 -3.97 -17.26 -9.77
CA ASN A 28 -3.39 -17.40 -8.44
C ASN A 28 -4.23 -16.72 -7.36
N GLN A 29 -4.15 -17.26 -6.15
CA GLN A 29 -4.58 -16.62 -4.91
C GLN A 29 -3.40 -16.53 -3.95
N PHE A 30 -3.44 -15.52 -3.09
CA PHE A 30 -2.42 -15.37 -2.07
C PHE A 30 -2.78 -16.17 -0.82
N GLN A 31 -1.81 -16.89 -0.28
CA GLN A 31 -1.87 -17.52 1.02
C GLN A 31 -0.79 -16.89 1.89
N PRO A 32 -1.14 -16.11 2.93
CA PRO A 32 -0.15 -15.57 3.87
C PRO A 32 0.53 -16.70 4.64
N ALA A 33 1.73 -16.42 5.15
CA ALA A 33 2.47 -17.35 6.00
C ALA A 33 1.69 -17.67 7.29
N ASN A 34 1.00 -16.67 7.84
CA ASN A 34 0.18 -16.81 9.04
C ASN A 34 -1.27 -16.39 8.78
N ILE A 35 -2.22 -17.11 9.36
CA ILE A 35 -3.66 -16.84 9.20
C ILE A 35 -4.09 -15.48 9.78
N ILE A 36 -3.32 -14.91 10.70
CA ILE A 36 -3.60 -13.61 11.33
C ILE A 36 -3.34 -12.42 10.40
N GLU A 37 -2.68 -12.63 9.26
CA GLU A 37 -2.33 -11.58 8.31
C GLU A 37 -3.49 -11.20 7.38
N LEU A 38 -4.65 -11.88 7.45
CA LEU A 38 -5.85 -11.48 6.70
C LEU A 38 -6.50 -10.26 7.37
N LEU A 39 -6.43 -9.11 6.70
CA LEU A 39 -6.96 -7.85 7.21
C LEU A 39 -8.47 -7.71 6.95
N ALA A 40 -8.91 -8.05 5.74
CA ALA A 40 -10.30 -7.87 5.35
C ALA A 40 -10.73 -8.77 4.18
N ILE A 41 -12.01 -9.13 4.17
CA ILE A 41 -12.69 -9.72 3.00
C ILE A 41 -13.79 -8.74 2.56
N ASN A 42 -13.65 -8.20 1.36
CA ASN A 42 -14.61 -7.29 0.75
C ASN A 42 -15.36 -8.02 -0.37
N LEU A 43 -16.69 -8.00 -0.32
CA LEU A 43 -17.56 -8.62 -1.32
C LEU A 43 -18.13 -7.56 -2.27
N ASN A 44 -18.64 -8.00 -3.42
CA ASN A 44 -19.23 -7.14 -4.45
C ASN A 44 -18.27 -6.08 -5.02
N ILE A 45 -16.96 -6.36 -4.98
CA ILE A 45 -15.95 -5.52 -5.60
C ILE A 45 -15.95 -5.79 -7.10
N ARG A 46 -16.29 -4.78 -7.91
CA ARG A 46 -16.54 -4.98 -9.35
C ARG A 46 -15.29 -5.06 -10.20
N THR A 47 -14.18 -4.49 -9.74
CA THR A 47 -12.95 -4.34 -10.51
C THR A 47 -11.72 -4.60 -9.66
N LEU A 48 -10.67 -5.10 -10.30
CA LEU A 48 -9.34 -5.27 -9.71
C LEU A 48 -8.82 -3.94 -9.15
N ILE A 49 -8.99 -2.85 -9.89
CA ILE A 49 -8.55 -1.49 -9.50
C ILE A 49 -9.20 -1.09 -8.17
N ARG A 50 -10.48 -1.40 -7.96
CA ARG A 50 -11.15 -1.07 -6.69
C ARG A 50 -10.60 -1.89 -5.52
N CYS A 51 -10.20 -3.14 -5.76
CA CYS A 51 -9.50 -3.93 -4.75
C CYS A 51 -8.12 -3.34 -4.42
N ALA A 52 -7.37 -2.93 -5.44
CA ALA A 52 -6.09 -2.24 -5.26
C ALA A 52 -6.24 -0.95 -4.45
N ILE A 53 -7.24 -0.11 -4.76
CA ILE A 53 -7.56 1.10 -3.98
C ILE A 53 -7.92 0.78 -2.52
N LEU A 54 -8.67 -0.30 -2.27
CA LEU A 54 -8.99 -0.70 -0.90
C LEU A 54 -7.76 -1.15 -0.13
N CYS A 55 -6.85 -1.88 -0.79
CA CYS A 55 -5.54 -2.16 -0.22
C CYS A 55 -4.83 -0.84 0.03
N ASP A 56 -4.85 0.09 -0.93
CA ASP A 56 -4.15 1.35 -0.90
C ASP A 56 -4.43 2.21 0.34
N HIS A 57 -5.71 2.30 0.68
CA HIS A 57 -6.19 3.08 1.81
C HIS A 57 -5.97 2.39 3.16
N ASN A 58 -5.60 1.10 3.16
CA ASN A 58 -5.26 0.38 4.37
C ASN A 58 -3.73 0.36 4.54
N ILE A 59 -3.25 1.10 5.54
CA ILE A 59 -1.82 1.28 5.82
C ILE A 59 -1.08 -0.03 6.09
N GLN A 60 -1.78 -1.05 6.59
CA GLN A 60 -1.22 -2.37 6.87
C GLN A 60 -1.27 -3.30 5.65
N CYS A 61 -2.07 -2.98 4.63
CA CYS A 61 -2.19 -3.86 3.47
C CYS A 61 -0.91 -3.81 2.63
N ARG A 62 -0.35 -5.00 2.36
CA ARG A 62 0.83 -5.20 1.52
C ARG A 62 0.51 -6.03 0.28
N THR A 63 -0.44 -6.95 0.41
CA THR A 63 -0.88 -7.84 -0.67
C THR A 63 -2.40 -7.88 -0.69
N PHE A 64 -2.98 -7.98 -1.88
CA PHE A 64 -4.39 -8.26 -2.07
C PHE A 64 -4.57 -9.34 -3.12
N ASP A 65 -5.69 -10.04 -3.07
CA ASP A 65 -6.15 -10.82 -4.22
C ASP A 65 -7.60 -10.53 -4.54
N TYR A 66 -7.90 -10.60 -5.83
CA TYR A 66 -9.19 -10.27 -6.38
C TYR A 66 -9.65 -11.39 -7.30
N ASP A 67 -10.81 -11.97 -6.99
CA ASP A 67 -11.48 -12.92 -7.88
C ASP A 67 -12.62 -12.22 -8.63
N SER A 68 -12.49 -12.22 -9.97
CA SER A 68 -13.43 -11.53 -10.84
C SER A 68 -14.75 -12.28 -11.06
N ILE A 69 -14.87 -13.56 -10.69
CA ILE A 69 -16.13 -14.32 -10.77
C ILE A 69 -16.94 -14.06 -9.51
N SER A 70 -16.36 -14.29 -8.33
CA SER A 70 -17.03 -14.09 -7.04
C SER A 70 -17.15 -12.63 -6.61
N LYS A 71 -16.42 -11.72 -7.29
CA LYS A 71 -16.34 -10.29 -6.93
C LYS A 71 -15.82 -10.08 -5.51
N GLN A 72 -14.94 -10.97 -5.08
CA GLN A 72 -14.31 -10.94 -3.76
C GLN A 72 -12.92 -10.32 -3.85
N CYS A 73 -12.60 -9.48 -2.87
CA CYS A 73 -11.31 -8.84 -2.68
C CYS A 73 -10.83 -9.15 -1.27
N ARG A 74 -9.67 -9.80 -1.13
CA ARG A 74 -9.04 -10.07 0.17
C ARG A 74 -7.82 -9.17 0.32
N LEU A 75 -7.66 -8.58 1.49
CA LEU A 75 -6.55 -7.69 1.84
C LEU A 75 -5.69 -8.36 2.91
N PHE A 76 -4.37 -8.31 2.76
CA PHE A 76 -3.43 -8.99 3.64
C PHE A 76 -2.30 -8.07 4.08
N GLU A 77 -1.86 -8.26 5.32
CA GLU A 77 -0.65 -7.67 5.89
C GLU A 77 0.61 -8.39 5.40
N GLY A 78 0.49 -9.66 5.00
CA GLY A 78 1.61 -10.45 4.48
C GLY A 78 2.15 -9.92 3.15
N SER A 79 3.48 -9.94 3.00
CA SER A 79 4.14 -9.65 1.72
C SER A 79 4.09 -10.87 0.79
N ILE A 80 4.11 -10.61 -0.52
CA ILE A 80 4.25 -11.65 -1.54
C ILE A 80 5.55 -12.46 -1.38
N ASP A 81 6.59 -11.87 -0.78
CA ASP A 81 7.89 -12.51 -0.56
C ASP A 81 7.88 -13.52 0.60
N THR A 82 6.94 -13.38 1.54
CA THR A 82 6.83 -14.26 2.72
C THR A 82 5.70 -15.27 2.60
N GLY A 83 4.68 -14.98 1.80
CA GLY A 83 3.57 -15.89 1.53
C GLY A 83 3.80 -16.83 0.35
N ILE A 84 2.73 -17.50 -0.07
CA ILE A 84 2.72 -18.46 -1.18
C ILE A 84 1.62 -18.09 -2.18
N LEU A 85 1.92 -18.17 -3.47
CA LEU A 85 0.91 -18.10 -4.54
C LEU A 85 0.37 -19.49 -4.84
N LEU A 86 -0.91 -19.70 -4.58
CA LEU A 86 -1.61 -20.94 -4.87
C LEU A 86 -2.32 -20.84 -6.22
N SER A 87 -2.02 -21.76 -7.13
CA SER A 87 -2.74 -21.88 -8.40
C SER A 87 -4.12 -22.47 -8.16
N VAL A 88 -5.17 -21.67 -8.37
CA VAL A 88 -6.56 -22.06 -8.03
C VAL A 88 -7.57 -21.79 -9.13
N SER A 89 -7.68 -20.55 -9.60
CA SER A 89 -8.76 -20.08 -10.49
C SER A 89 -8.19 -19.14 -11.52
N SER A 90 -8.55 -19.34 -12.79
CA SER A 90 -8.16 -18.46 -13.90
C SER A 90 -8.71 -17.03 -13.77
N ALA A 91 -9.67 -16.79 -12.87
CA ALA A 91 -10.30 -15.49 -12.65
C ALA A 91 -9.70 -14.69 -11.47
N SER A 92 -8.84 -15.31 -10.66
CA SER A 92 -8.17 -14.70 -9.52
C SER A 92 -6.84 -14.06 -9.93
N VAL A 93 -6.59 -12.86 -9.42
CA VAL A 93 -5.36 -12.08 -9.64
C VAL A 93 -4.85 -11.60 -8.29
N VAL A 94 -3.55 -11.74 -8.04
CA VAL A 94 -2.88 -11.22 -6.86
C VAL A 94 -2.18 -9.91 -7.22
N GLY A 95 -2.28 -8.92 -6.34
CA GLY A 95 -1.50 -7.68 -6.41
C GLY A 95 -0.75 -7.43 -5.11
N SER A 96 0.42 -6.83 -5.20
CA SER A 96 1.21 -6.43 -4.02
C SER A 96 1.81 -5.04 -4.18
N ILE A 97 2.04 -4.38 -3.05
CA ILE A 97 2.76 -3.11 -2.98
C ILE A 97 4.23 -3.43 -2.86
N ASN A 98 5.05 -2.79 -3.70
CA ASN A 98 6.48 -2.95 -3.61
C ASN A 98 7.00 -2.19 -2.38
N MET A 99 7.64 -2.93 -1.47
CA MET A 99 8.19 -2.39 -0.21
C MET A 99 9.67 -2.14 -0.39
N ASP A 100 10.04 -0.93 -0.83
CA ASP A 100 11.43 -0.49 -0.95
C ASP A 100 11.85 0.30 0.30
N ALA A 101 13.11 0.13 0.73
CA ALA A 101 13.65 0.84 1.90
C ALA A 101 13.56 2.37 1.76
N SER A 102 13.67 2.91 0.54
CA SER A 102 13.54 4.35 0.27
C SER A 102 12.16 4.93 0.60
N LEU A 103 11.14 4.09 0.71
CA LEU A 103 9.79 4.52 1.12
C LEU A 103 9.74 4.94 2.60
N TYR A 104 10.76 4.57 3.38
CA TYR A 104 10.87 4.84 4.82
C TYR A 104 11.90 5.92 5.15
N ASP A 105 12.34 6.73 4.17
CA ASP A 105 13.36 7.78 4.35
C ASP A 105 12.99 8.84 5.42
N LEU A 106 11.71 8.93 5.80
CA LEU A 106 11.23 9.83 6.86
C LEU A 106 11.15 9.16 8.24
N TYR A 107 11.65 7.94 8.41
CA TYR A 107 11.72 7.30 9.73
C TYR A 107 12.52 8.18 10.71
N ASN A 108 12.00 8.35 11.93
CA ASN A 108 12.51 9.28 12.95
C ASN A 108 12.50 10.78 12.56
N ALA A 109 11.91 11.17 11.42
CA ALA A 109 11.64 12.57 11.14
C ALA A 109 10.53 13.10 12.07
N SER A 110 10.33 14.43 12.14
CA SER A 110 9.23 15.04 12.91
C SER A 110 7.87 14.53 12.45
N SER A 111 6.89 14.45 13.36
CA SER A 111 5.57 13.87 13.09
C SER A 111 4.87 14.50 11.87
N ASP A 112 5.01 15.81 11.71
CA ASP A 112 4.47 16.57 10.56
C ASP A 112 5.01 16.12 9.20
N ALA A 113 6.20 15.49 9.14
CA ALA A 113 6.82 15.09 7.89
C ALA A 113 6.11 13.89 7.22
N CYS A 114 5.44 13.04 7.99
CA CYS A 114 4.81 11.79 7.50
C CYS A 114 3.28 11.77 7.60
N VAL A 115 2.61 12.91 7.84
CA VAL A 115 1.13 12.96 8.00
C VAL A 115 0.38 12.37 6.80
N ASN A 116 0.93 12.50 5.60
CA ASN A 116 0.36 11.94 4.36
C ASN A 116 1.19 10.78 3.80
N ASN A 117 2.04 10.16 4.62
CA ASN A 117 2.83 9.01 4.23
C ASN A 117 2.07 7.73 4.61
N ARG A 118 2.05 6.78 3.70
CA ARG A 118 1.44 5.47 3.95
C ARG A 118 2.41 4.49 4.63
N PHE A 119 3.68 4.56 4.33
CA PHE A 119 4.69 3.66 4.86
C PHE A 119 5.10 4.02 6.29
N LEU A 120 4.70 5.19 6.79
CA LEU A 120 5.03 5.69 8.12
C LEU A 120 3.78 6.24 8.83
N VAL A 121 3.75 6.07 10.15
CA VAL A 121 2.74 6.60 11.05
C VAL A 121 3.31 7.82 11.77
N SER A 122 2.50 8.88 11.82
CA SER A 122 2.80 10.10 12.59
C SER A 122 2.41 9.93 14.05
N ASP A 123 3.39 9.93 14.96
CA ASP A 123 3.19 9.96 16.41
C ASP A 123 3.34 11.39 16.92
N THR A 124 2.22 12.07 17.11
CA THR A 124 2.17 13.46 17.57
C THR A 124 2.48 13.62 19.05
N LEU A 125 2.48 12.54 19.84
CA LEU A 125 2.80 12.60 21.27
C LEU A 125 4.31 12.64 21.49
N ASN A 126 5.04 11.85 20.71
CA ASN A 126 6.50 11.77 20.77
C ASN A 126 7.21 12.57 19.66
N ASP A 127 6.43 13.26 18.82
CA ASP A 127 6.86 14.09 17.68
C ASP A 127 7.83 13.38 16.71
N TRP A 128 7.42 12.21 16.23
CA TRP A 128 8.23 11.46 15.29
C TRP A 128 7.41 10.55 14.37
N CYS A 129 8.05 10.16 13.27
CA CYS A 129 7.54 9.18 12.32
C CYS A 129 8.08 7.79 12.62
N HIS A 130 7.21 6.79 12.72
CA HIS A 130 7.61 5.40 12.95
C HIS A 130 6.91 4.46 11.98
N CYS A 131 7.44 3.24 11.83
CA CYS A 131 6.81 2.25 10.97
C CYS A 131 5.45 1.79 11.55
N PRO A 132 4.48 1.43 10.70
CA PRO A 132 3.28 0.71 11.14
C PRO A 132 3.64 -0.57 11.89
N VAL A 133 2.74 -1.02 12.76
CA VAL A 133 2.91 -2.31 13.46
C VAL A 133 3.16 -3.44 12.47
N HIS A 134 3.98 -4.40 12.88
CA HIS A 134 4.40 -5.57 12.06
C HIS A 134 5.09 -5.21 10.73
N THR A 135 5.79 -4.07 10.71
CA THR A 135 6.82 -3.77 9.71
C THR A 135 8.17 -4.10 10.35
N TYR A 136 8.86 -5.13 9.85
CA TYR A 136 10.12 -5.65 10.40
C TYR A 136 11.26 -5.50 9.40
#